data_AF-A0AAU5MJE0-F1
#
_entry.id   AF-A0AAU5MJE0-F1
#
_cell.length_a   1.000
_cell.length_b   1.000
_cell.length_c   1.000
_cell.angle_alpha   90.00
_cell.angle_beta   90.00
_cell.angle_gamma   90.00
#
_symmetry.space_group_name_H-M   'P 1'
#
loop_
_entity.id
_entity.type
_entity.pdbx_description
1 polymer ?
#
loop_
_entity_poly.entity_id
_entity_poly.type
_entity_poly.pdbx_seq_one_letter_code
_entity_poly.pdbx_strand_id
1 'polypeptide(L)'
;MVWVIIVIVAVIVILAIMLITSYNRFVKQRNLIQESWRQIDVELHRRYDLIPNLVETVRAYAAHERHVFEEVARLRTQAVNVQGATPEQRAAAEGQLSGALRQMMISVEQYPQLQSNQNFLGLQRELTDTEDRIAAGRRFYNANVGDYNTRIEAFPSNLIAGGFKFEKAGYFEVKDEQVRAVPQVSFGTIGSVAGEQAPPQMQPGAPSSGQIHPQMPGDQGNYQAPPQQIPGGYQQPGQPPYQGQPGQYQGQPPYQGQPGQYQGEPPVGGPPAGSPAPQDGQPPFTGGQ
;
A
#
# COMPACT_ATOMS: atom_id res chain seq x y z
N MET A 1 -28.38 43.77 15.86
CA MET A 1 -28.19 42.73 16.90
C MET A 1 -28.68 41.36 16.42
N VAL A 2 -29.95 41.20 16.02
CA VAL A 2 -30.51 39.92 15.53
C VAL A 2 -29.71 39.31 14.36
N TRP A 3 -29.34 40.10 13.35
CA TRP A 3 -28.52 39.63 12.22
C TRP A 3 -27.15 39.08 12.63
N VAL A 4 -26.51 39.69 13.64
CA VAL A 4 -25.20 39.21 14.15
C VAL A 4 -25.37 37.84 14.82
N ILE A 5 -26.44 37.65 15.59
CA ILE A 5 -26.76 36.36 16.22
C ILE A 5 -27.01 35.29 15.16
N ILE A 6 -27.78 35.61 14.10
CA ILE A 6 -28.04 34.67 13.00
C ILE A 6 -26.74 34.26 12.30
N VAL A 7 -25.84 35.20 12.02
CA VAL A 7 -24.53 34.90 11.41
C VAL A 7 -23.69 34.00 12.31
N ILE A 8 -23.62 34.28 13.62
CA ILE A 8 -22.88 33.46 14.59
C ILE A 8 -23.44 32.03 14.63
N VAL A 9 -24.76 31.89 14.72
CA VAL A 9 -25.42 30.57 14.75
C VAL A 9 -25.16 29.81 13.44
N ALA A 10 -25.26 30.47 12.28
CA ALA A 10 -24.97 29.84 11.00
C ALA A 10 -23.52 29.33 10.92
N VAL A 11 -22.54 30.12 11.38
CA VAL A 11 -21.13 29.70 11.44
C VAL A 11 -20.94 28.50 12.36
N ILE A 12 -21.56 28.49 13.55
CA ILE A 12 -21.49 27.36 14.49
C ILE A 12 -22.08 26.09 13.86
N VAL A 13 -23.21 26.20 13.17
CA VAL A 13 -23.84 25.05 12.49
C VAL A 13 -22.92 24.50 11.39
N ILE A 14 -22.28 25.37 10.60
CA ILE A 14 -21.33 24.95 9.56
C ILE A 14 -20.13 24.22 10.19
N LEU A 15 -19.55 24.77 11.27
CA LEU A 15 -18.44 24.14 11.99
C LEU A 15 -18.84 22.78 12.59
N ALA A 16 -20.04 22.66 13.14
CA ALA A 16 -20.55 21.40 13.68
C ALA A 16 -20.70 20.33 12.58
N ILE A 17 -21.29 20.68 11.43
CA ILE A 17 -21.44 19.76 10.29
C ILE A 17 -20.06 19.31 9.79
N MET A 18 -19.13 20.25 9.66
CA MET A 18 -17.76 19.98 9.24
C MET A 18 -17.03 19.02 10.19
N LEU A 19 -17.20 19.21 11.50
CA LEU A 19 -16.62 18.34 12.52
C LEU A 19 -17.19 16.92 12.41
N ILE A 20 -18.52 16.77 12.37
CA ILE A 20 -19.20 15.47 12.29
C ILE A 20 -18.80 14.72 11.01
N THR A 21 -18.84 15.40 9.86
CA THR A 21 -18.51 14.79 8.57
C THR A 21 -17.04 14.39 8.49
N SER A 22 -16.11 15.21 8.99
CA SER A 22 -14.69 14.87 9.00
C SER A 22 -14.38 13.72 9.96
N TYR A 23 -14.95 13.72 11.17
CA TYR A 23 -14.78 12.64 12.14
C TYR A 23 -15.24 11.29 11.56
N ASN A 24 -16.45 11.24 10.99
CA ASN A 24 -16.97 10.02 10.37
C ASN A 24 -16.11 9.54 9.20
N ARG A 25 -15.51 10.48 8.43
CA ARG A 25 -14.57 10.12 7.35
C ARG A 25 -13.29 9.50 7.89
N PHE A 26 -12.72 10.03 8.98
CA PHE A 26 -11.53 9.43 9.60
C PHE A 26 -11.82 8.03 10.14
N VAL A 27 -12.97 7.83 10.82
CA VAL A 27 -13.39 6.50 11.29
C VAL A 27 -13.54 5.53 10.12
N LYS A 28 -14.19 5.95 9.04
CA LYS A 28 -14.33 5.14 7.83
C LYS A 28 -12.97 4.75 7.24
N GLN A 29 -12.03 5.68 7.14
CA GLN A 29 -10.68 5.41 6.61
C GLN A 29 -9.90 4.43 7.51
N ARG A 30 -9.96 4.57 8.84
CA ARG A 30 -9.34 3.60 9.76
C ARG A 30 -9.90 2.19 9.56
N ASN A 31 -11.21 2.06 9.41
CA ASN A 31 -11.85 0.77 9.16
C ASN A 31 -11.43 0.19 7.80
N LEU A 32 -11.28 1.02 6.76
CA LEU A 32 -10.77 0.58 5.45
C LEU A 32 -9.32 0.10 5.52
N ILE A 33 -8.46 0.80 6.26
CA ILE A 33 -7.08 0.37 6.50
C ILE A 33 -7.07 -0.99 7.21
N GLN A 34 -7.83 -1.14 8.29
CA GLN A 34 -7.93 -2.41 9.03
C GLN A 34 -8.50 -3.56 8.17
N GLU A 35 -9.49 -3.26 7.31
CA GLU A 35 -10.05 -4.22 6.38
C GLU A 35 -9.00 -4.70 5.37
N SER A 36 -8.32 -3.77 4.71
CA SER A 36 -7.24 -4.11 3.77
C SER A 36 -6.09 -4.86 4.44
N TRP A 37 -5.79 -4.56 5.71
CA TRP A 37 -4.81 -5.31 6.48
C TRP A 37 -5.26 -6.75 6.76
N ARG A 38 -6.51 -6.95 7.17
CA ARG A 38 -7.07 -8.29 7.42
C ARG A 38 -7.03 -9.16 6.17
N GLN A 39 -7.28 -8.59 4.99
CA GLN A 39 -7.18 -9.31 3.72
C GLN A 39 -5.73 -9.75 3.42
N ILE A 40 -4.74 -8.88 3.65
CA ILE A 40 -3.33 -9.25 3.52
C ILE A 40 -2.97 -10.35 4.51
N ASP A 41 -3.39 -10.22 5.77
CA ASP A 41 -3.06 -11.14 6.85
C ASP A 41 -3.55 -12.58 6.55
N VAL A 42 -4.74 -12.73 5.99
CA VAL A 42 -5.27 -14.05 5.57
C VAL A 42 -4.38 -14.70 4.51
N GLU A 43 -3.96 -13.94 3.49
CA GLU A 43 -3.11 -14.47 2.42
C GLU A 43 -1.68 -14.76 2.93
N LEU A 44 -1.16 -13.98 3.88
CA LEU A 44 0.10 -14.28 4.56
C LEU A 44 0.03 -15.61 5.31
N HIS A 45 -1.05 -15.87 6.05
CA HIS A 45 -1.26 -17.14 6.73
C HIS A 45 -1.32 -18.30 5.73
N ARG A 46 -2.11 -18.15 4.66
CA ARG A 46 -2.21 -19.16 3.59
C ARG A 46 -0.83 -19.50 3.03
N ARG A 47 0.01 -18.50 2.77
CA ARG A 47 1.39 -18.71 2.32
C ARG A 47 2.18 -19.55 3.32
N TYR A 48 2.12 -19.24 4.61
CA TYR A 48 2.83 -20.03 5.62
C TYR A 48 2.35 -21.47 5.69
N ASP A 49 1.08 -21.74 5.41
CA ASP A 49 0.52 -23.09 5.44
C ASP A 49 0.93 -23.92 4.21
N LEU A 50 1.12 -23.26 3.05
CA LEU A 50 1.57 -23.91 1.81
C LEU A 50 3.06 -24.28 1.83
N ILE A 51 3.90 -23.47 2.48
CA ILE A 51 5.38 -23.63 2.43
C ILE A 51 5.87 -25.01 2.90
N PRO A 52 5.43 -25.58 4.04
CA PRO A 52 5.92 -26.89 4.49
C PRO A 52 5.66 -28.00 3.47
N ASN A 53 4.45 -28.03 2.89
CA ASN A 53 4.07 -29.03 1.88
C ASN A 53 4.90 -28.87 0.60
N LEU A 54 5.13 -27.62 0.19
CA LEU A 54 5.98 -27.30 -0.95
C LEU A 54 7.42 -27.77 -0.70
N VAL A 55 8.00 -27.41 0.44
CA VAL A 55 9.38 -27.80 0.83
C VAL A 55 9.52 -29.32 0.86
N GLU A 56 8.57 -30.05 1.42
CA GLU A 56 8.62 -31.52 1.47
C GLU A 56 8.56 -32.13 0.07
N THR A 57 7.69 -31.60 -0.80
CA THR A 57 7.58 -32.05 -2.20
C THR A 57 8.87 -31.82 -2.96
N VAL A 58 9.51 -30.66 -2.81
CA VAL A 58 10.78 -30.37 -3.48
C VAL A 58 11.92 -31.22 -2.91
N ARG A 59 11.97 -31.40 -1.58
CA ARG A 59 12.99 -32.20 -0.88
C ARG A 59 13.04 -33.64 -1.38
N ALA A 60 11.89 -34.23 -1.74
CA ALA A 60 11.83 -35.60 -2.27
C ALA A 60 12.63 -35.79 -3.58
N TYR A 61 12.85 -34.72 -4.36
CA TYR A 61 13.55 -34.76 -5.65
C TYR A 61 14.91 -34.06 -5.63
N ALA A 62 15.07 -33.04 -4.80
CA ALA A 62 16.24 -32.17 -4.77
C ALA A 62 16.99 -32.25 -3.42
N ALA A 63 17.25 -33.47 -2.92
CA ALA A 63 17.83 -33.70 -1.60
C ALA A 63 19.21 -33.05 -1.35
N HIS A 64 19.92 -32.64 -2.42
CA HIS A 64 21.21 -31.94 -2.34
C HIS A 64 21.07 -30.43 -2.09
N GLU A 65 19.89 -29.84 -2.30
CA GLU A 65 19.59 -28.40 -2.13
C GLU A 65 19.17 -28.05 -0.69
N ARG A 66 19.71 -28.74 0.32
CA ARG A 66 19.28 -28.59 1.72
C ARG A 66 19.30 -27.15 2.21
N HIS A 67 20.36 -26.42 1.85
CA HIS A 67 20.55 -25.03 2.24
C HIS A 67 19.38 -24.13 1.79
N VAL A 68 18.80 -24.38 0.62
CA VAL A 68 17.67 -23.61 0.07
C VAL A 68 16.43 -23.82 0.94
N PHE A 69 16.12 -25.08 1.29
CA PHE A 69 14.94 -25.41 2.08
C PHE A 69 15.06 -24.98 3.54
N GLU A 70 16.26 -25.07 4.11
CA GLU A 70 16.56 -24.58 5.45
C GLU A 70 16.38 -23.06 5.52
N GLU A 71 16.84 -22.33 4.51
CA GLU A 71 16.68 -20.88 4.45
C GLU A 71 15.21 -20.48 4.32
N VAL A 72 14.42 -21.15 3.48
CA VAL A 72 12.97 -20.94 3.38
C VAL A 72 12.27 -21.23 4.71
N ALA A 73 12.62 -22.33 5.38
CA ALA A 73 12.03 -22.69 6.67
C ALA A 73 12.39 -21.68 7.78
N ARG A 74 13.64 -21.22 7.80
CA ARG A 74 14.12 -20.18 8.72
C ARG A 74 13.37 -18.86 8.51
N LEU A 75 13.27 -18.41 7.27
CA LEU A 75 12.59 -17.16 6.91
C LEU A 75 11.08 -17.24 7.14
N ARG A 76 10.45 -18.39 6.90
CA ARG A 76 9.05 -18.62 7.29
C ARG A 76 8.84 -18.41 8.79
N THR A 77 9.71 -19.01 9.60
CA THR A 77 9.64 -18.88 11.06
C THR A 77 9.86 -17.42 11.48
N GLN A 78 10.80 -16.73 10.86
CA GLN A 78 11.02 -15.30 11.09
C GLN A 78 9.79 -14.45 10.74
N ALA A 79 9.15 -14.70 9.60
CA ALA A 79 7.92 -14.01 9.17
C ALA A 79 6.76 -14.26 10.15
N VAL A 80 6.58 -15.51 10.59
CA VAL A 80 5.58 -15.88 11.59
C VAL A 80 5.81 -15.17 12.94
N ASN A 81 7.06 -15.04 13.37
CA ASN A 81 7.40 -14.42 14.65
C ASN A 81 7.12 -12.91 14.69
N VAL A 82 7.01 -12.25 13.53
CA VAL A 82 6.74 -10.80 13.42
C VAL A 82 5.29 -10.48 13.07
N GLN A 83 4.36 -11.43 13.20
CA GLN A 83 2.94 -11.20 12.88
C GLN A 83 2.31 -10.03 13.66
N GLY A 84 2.71 -9.83 14.92
CA GLY A 84 2.27 -8.72 15.79
C GLY A 84 3.13 -7.47 15.74
N ALA A 85 4.13 -7.44 14.85
CA ALA A 85 5.04 -6.32 14.69
C ALA A 85 4.41 -5.17 13.87
N THR A 86 5.12 -4.06 13.70
CA THR A 86 4.62 -2.97 12.84
C THR A 86 4.54 -3.41 11.38
N PRO A 87 3.69 -2.77 10.54
CA PRO A 87 3.61 -3.09 9.11
C PRO A 87 4.98 -3.07 8.41
N GLU A 88 5.87 -2.15 8.78
CA GLU A 88 7.21 -2.04 8.20
C GLU A 88 8.10 -3.24 8.57
N GLN A 89 8.10 -3.64 9.84
CA GLN A 89 8.88 -4.79 10.31
C GLN A 89 8.38 -6.08 9.67
N ARG A 90 7.05 -6.22 9.57
CA ARG A 90 6.42 -7.35 8.90
C ARG A 90 6.78 -7.37 7.42
N ALA A 91 6.69 -6.23 6.73
CA ALA A 91 7.02 -6.14 5.30
C ALA A 91 8.46 -6.58 5.01
N ALA A 92 9.43 -6.21 5.87
CA ALA A 92 10.81 -6.64 5.72
C ALA A 92 10.96 -8.17 5.78
N ALA A 93 10.37 -8.82 6.79
CA ALA A 93 10.42 -10.28 6.92
C ALA A 93 9.68 -10.98 5.77
N GLU A 94 8.50 -10.49 5.39
CA GLU A 94 7.76 -11.06 4.26
C GLU A 94 8.53 -10.93 2.94
N GLY A 95 9.27 -9.83 2.75
CA GLY A 95 10.10 -9.59 1.58
C GLY A 95 11.28 -10.56 1.49
N GLN A 96 11.95 -10.84 2.62
CA GLN A 96 12.99 -11.85 2.69
C GLN A 96 12.46 -13.24 2.34
N LEU A 97 11.29 -13.61 2.90
CA LEU A 97 10.64 -14.88 2.58
C LEU A 97 10.26 -14.98 1.10
N SER A 98 9.63 -13.95 0.51
CA SER A 98 9.35 -13.93 -0.94
C SER A 98 10.63 -14.10 -1.77
N GLY A 99 11.76 -13.49 -1.34
CA GLY A 99 13.06 -13.64 -1.98
C GLY A 99 13.57 -15.08 -1.97
N ALA A 100 13.55 -15.74 -0.81
CA ALA A 100 13.98 -17.12 -0.70
C ALA A 100 13.08 -18.11 -1.45
N LEU A 101 11.76 -17.85 -1.50
CA LEU A 101 10.83 -18.64 -2.30
C LEU A 101 11.15 -18.53 -3.80
N ARG A 102 11.49 -17.33 -4.30
CA ARG A 102 11.96 -17.16 -5.67
C ARG A 102 13.25 -17.94 -5.94
N GLN A 103 14.22 -17.87 -5.03
CA GLN A 103 15.47 -18.63 -5.16
C GLN A 103 15.20 -20.14 -5.20
N MET A 104 14.27 -20.63 -4.38
CA MET A 104 13.86 -22.03 -4.41
C MET A 104 13.24 -22.43 -5.75
N MET A 105 12.38 -21.58 -6.33
CA MET A 105 11.80 -21.85 -7.65
C MET A 105 12.87 -21.93 -8.74
N ILE A 106 13.92 -21.11 -8.66
CA ILE A 106 15.07 -21.17 -9.59
C ILE A 106 15.81 -22.51 -9.43
N SER A 107 16.06 -22.96 -8.19
CA SER A 107 16.69 -24.28 -7.97
C SER A 107 15.87 -25.44 -8.54
N VAL A 108 14.55 -25.34 -8.54
CA VAL A 108 13.65 -26.37 -9.10
C VAL A 108 13.82 -26.54 -10.62
N GLU A 109 14.22 -25.51 -11.34
CA GLU A 109 14.42 -25.59 -12.80
C GLU A 109 15.47 -26.65 -13.20
N GLN A 110 16.40 -26.98 -12.30
CA GLN A 110 17.42 -28.00 -12.50
C GLN A 110 16.88 -29.44 -12.40
N TYR A 111 15.62 -29.61 -11.99
CA TYR A 111 14.98 -30.91 -11.74
C TYR A 111 13.73 -31.11 -12.63
N PRO A 112 13.88 -31.59 -13.88
CA PRO A 112 12.76 -31.75 -14.82
C PRO A 112 11.61 -32.64 -14.31
N GLN A 113 11.93 -33.63 -13.47
CA GLN A 113 10.93 -34.51 -12.86
C GLN A 113 9.95 -33.73 -11.96
N LEU A 114 10.43 -32.68 -11.30
CA LEU A 114 9.64 -31.84 -10.43
C LEU A 114 8.77 -30.86 -11.24
N GLN A 115 9.27 -30.37 -12.37
CA GLN A 115 8.51 -29.54 -13.31
C GLN A 115 7.30 -30.26 -13.90
N SER A 116 7.30 -31.60 -13.91
CA SER A 116 6.19 -32.42 -14.39
C SER A 116 5.33 -32.98 -13.25
N ASN A 117 5.68 -32.71 -11.99
CA ASN A 117 4.95 -33.23 -10.84
C ASN A 117 3.69 -32.40 -10.60
N GLN A 118 2.52 -33.01 -10.78
CA GLN A 118 1.23 -32.33 -10.66
C GLN A 118 0.98 -31.73 -9.27
N ASN A 119 1.44 -32.37 -8.19
CA ASN A 119 1.29 -31.84 -6.83
C ASN A 119 2.15 -30.60 -6.63
N PHE A 120 3.40 -30.62 -7.11
CA PHE A 120 4.29 -29.46 -7.07
C PHE A 120 3.71 -28.29 -7.89
N LEU A 121 3.27 -28.54 -9.12
CA LEU A 121 2.68 -27.50 -9.98
C LEU A 121 1.41 -26.90 -9.36
N GLY A 122 0.60 -27.71 -8.67
CA GLY A 122 -0.54 -27.23 -7.90
C GLY A 122 -0.13 -26.27 -6.78
N LEU A 123 0.80 -26.70 -5.92
CA LEU A 123 1.31 -25.88 -4.81
C LEU A 123 2.01 -24.61 -5.29
N GLN A 124 2.79 -24.69 -6.38
CA GLN A 124 3.43 -23.53 -7.00
C GLN A 124 2.39 -22.51 -7.45
N ARG A 125 1.33 -22.96 -8.16
CA ARG A 125 0.26 -22.07 -8.61
C ARG A 125 -0.46 -21.41 -7.44
N GLU A 126 -0.81 -22.18 -6.42
CA GLU A 126 -1.46 -21.61 -5.22
C GLU A 126 -0.56 -20.59 -4.52
N LEU A 127 0.75 -20.85 -4.43
CA LEU A 127 1.71 -19.91 -3.86
C LEU A 127 1.81 -18.63 -4.70
N THR A 128 1.91 -18.76 -6.03
CA THR A 128 1.94 -17.61 -6.95
C THR A 128 0.67 -16.77 -6.84
N ASP A 129 -0.51 -17.40 -6.86
CA ASP A 129 -1.78 -16.71 -6.69
C ASP A 129 -1.84 -15.97 -5.34
N THR A 130 -1.30 -16.58 -4.29
CA THR A 130 -1.22 -15.98 -2.94
C THR A 130 -0.26 -14.78 -2.95
N GLU A 131 0.92 -14.86 -3.57
CA GLU A 131 1.85 -13.73 -3.72
C GLU A 131 1.22 -12.56 -4.49
N ASP A 132 0.51 -12.84 -5.57
CA ASP A 132 -0.15 -11.81 -6.38
C ASP A 132 -1.24 -11.08 -5.58
N ARG A 133 -2.01 -11.82 -4.76
CA ARG A 133 -3.00 -11.25 -3.85
C ARG A 133 -2.35 -10.45 -2.73
N ILE A 134 -1.25 -10.91 -2.14
CA ILE A 134 -0.47 -10.14 -1.16
C ILE A 134 0.03 -8.84 -1.80
N ALA A 135 0.56 -8.88 -3.03
CA ALA A 135 1.05 -7.72 -3.75
C ALA A 135 -0.08 -6.72 -4.07
N ALA A 136 -1.24 -7.20 -4.52
CA ALA A 136 -2.42 -6.38 -4.75
C ALA A 136 -2.95 -5.76 -3.45
N GLY A 137 -3.07 -6.56 -2.39
CA GLY A 137 -3.48 -6.12 -1.06
C GLY A 137 -2.54 -5.05 -0.51
N ARG A 138 -1.23 -5.23 -0.66
CA ARG A 138 -0.22 -4.22 -0.28
C ARG A 138 -0.45 -2.88 -0.97
N ARG A 139 -0.66 -2.88 -2.29
CA ARG A 139 -0.94 -1.65 -3.05
C ARG A 139 -2.19 -0.96 -2.52
N PHE A 140 -3.25 -1.73 -2.27
CA PHE A 140 -4.52 -1.21 -1.76
C PHE A 140 -4.40 -0.65 -0.33
N TYR A 141 -3.74 -1.39 0.57
CA TYR A 141 -3.45 -0.94 1.94
C TYR A 141 -2.64 0.35 1.94
N ASN A 142 -1.54 0.41 1.17
CA ASN A 142 -0.70 1.60 1.09
C ASN A 142 -1.43 2.81 0.50
N ALA A 143 -2.33 2.61 -0.47
CA ALA A 143 -3.20 3.68 -0.98
C ALA A 143 -4.13 4.22 0.12
N ASN A 144 -4.79 3.33 0.88
CA ASN A 144 -5.67 3.73 1.99
C ASN A 144 -4.89 4.46 3.10
N VAL A 145 -3.68 4.00 3.43
CA VAL A 145 -2.78 4.66 4.38
C VAL A 145 -2.37 6.03 3.87
N GLY A 146 -2.06 6.16 2.58
CA GLY A 146 -1.74 7.43 1.93
C GLY A 146 -2.88 8.45 2.02
N ASP A 147 -4.09 8.05 1.65
CA ASP A 147 -5.28 8.90 1.73
C ASP A 147 -5.61 9.34 3.17
N TYR A 148 -5.41 8.45 4.13
CA TYR A 148 -5.62 8.72 5.55
C TYR A 148 -4.56 9.66 6.12
N ASN A 149 -3.28 9.39 5.86
CA ASN A 149 -2.17 10.23 6.30
C ASN A 149 -2.25 11.62 5.67
N THR A 150 -2.61 11.72 4.39
CA THR A 150 -2.86 13.00 3.70
C THR A 150 -3.98 13.78 4.38
N ARG A 151 -5.07 13.13 4.79
CA ARG A 151 -6.17 13.80 5.50
C ARG A 151 -5.78 14.29 6.89
N ILE A 152 -4.94 13.54 7.61
CA ILE A 152 -4.39 13.97 8.91
C ILE A 152 -3.59 15.27 8.75
N GLU A 153 -2.86 15.43 7.65
CA GLU A 153 -2.04 16.61 7.41
C GLU A 153 -2.80 17.78 6.76
N ALA A 154 -3.84 17.49 5.97
CA ALA A 154 -4.57 18.49 5.20
C ALA A 154 -5.33 19.46 6.12
N PHE A 155 -5.21 20.77 5.84
CA PHE A 155 -6.12 21.77 6.38
C PHE A 155 -7.46 21.67 5.63
N PRO A 156 -8.61 21.70 6.33
CA PRO A 156 -8.79 21.94 7.77
C PRO A 156 -8.91 20.68 8.66
N SER A 157 -8.80 19.48 8.08
CA SER A 157 -8.99 18.22 8.82
C SER A 157 -7.90 17.93 9.85
N ASN A 158 -6.71 18.51 9.73
CA ASN A 158 -5.61 18.40 10.67
C ASN A 158 -5.94 18.91 12.10
N LEU A 159 -6.76 19.95 12.22
CA LEU A 159 -7.23 20.46 13.51
C LEU A 159 -8.09 19.43 14.25
N ILE A 160 -8.95 18.75 13.49
CA ILE A 160 -9.83 17.68 13.99
C ILE A 160 -8.97 16.44 14.30
N ALA A 161 -7.99 16.12 13.44
CA ALA A 161 -7.07 15.00 13.66
C ALA A 161 -6.31 15.15 14.99
N GLY A 162 -5.72 16.33 15.24
CA GLY A 162 -5.03 16.63 16.49
C GLY A 162 -5.94 16.60 17.72
N GLY A 163 -7.14 17.20 17.63
CA GLY A 163 -8.09 17.23 18.74
C GLY A 163 -8.65 15.86 19.15
N PHE A 164 -8.84 14.96 18.19
CA PHE A 164 -9.40 13.61 18.41
C PHE A 164 -8.35 12.48 18.38
N LYS A 165 -7.06 12.81 18.37
CA LYS A 165 -5.93 11.85 18.39
C LYS A 165 -5.93 10.86 17.22
N PHE A 166 -6.24 11.34 16.01
CA PHE A 166 -6.02 10.55 14.79
C PHE A 166 -4.54 10.60 14.41
N GLU A 167 -3.86 9.46 14.59
CA GLU A 167 -2.43 9.30 14.29
C GLU A 167 -2.21 8.67 12.93
N LYS A 168 -1.05 8.94 12.32
CA LYS A 168 -0.65 8.37 11.03
C LYS A 168 -0.54 6.86 11.11
N ALA A 169 -0.95 6.19 10.05
CA ALA A 169 -0.73 4.75 9.88
C ALA A 169 0.61 4.49 9.18
N GLY A 170 1.23 3.36 9.53
CA GLY A 170 2.45 2.85 8.91
C GLY A 170 2.18 2.23 7.54
N TYR A 171 3.16 2.29 6.64
CA TYR A 171 3.04 1.68 5.31
C TYR A 171 3.55 0.23 5.33
N PHE A 172 2.90 -0.64 4.56
CA PHE A 172 3.38 -2.00 4.32
C PHE A 172 4.28 -2.00 3.09
N GLU A 173 5.53 -1.56 3.24
CA GLU A 173 6.50 -1.49 2.14
C GLU A 173 7.72 -2.37 2.40
N VAL A 174 8.08 -3.19 1.42
CA VAL A 174 9.39 -3.83 1.41
C VAL A 174 10.39 -2.75 1.05
N LYS A 175 11.25 -2.38 2.00
CA LYS A 175 12.37 -1.48 1.74
C LYS A 175 13.43 -2.26 0.96
N ASP A 176 13.19 -2.41 -0.32
CA ASP A 176 14.19 -2.96 -1.23
C ASP A 176 15.01 -1.77 -1.77
N GLU A 177 16.20 -1.58 -1.19
CA GLU A 177 17.12 -0.50 -1.58
C GLU A 177 17.54 -0.63 -3.05
N GLN A 178 17.50 -1.85 -3.60
CA GLN A 178 17.78 -2.14 -5.00
C GLN A 178 16.64 -1.73 -5.95
N VAL A 179 15.38 -1.71 -5.49
CA VAL A 179 14.23 -1.25 -6.29
C VAL A 179 14.16 0.28 -6.35
N ARG A 180 14.73 0.97 -5.36
CA ARG A 180 14.88 2.45 -5.37
C ARG A 180 16.11 2.92 -6.14
N ALA A 181 17.07 2.03 -6.43
CA ALA A 181 18.20 2.36 -7.29
C ALA A 181 17.70 2.49 -8.74
N VAL A 182 17.77 3.70 -9.30
CA VAL A 182 17.46 3.94 -10.71
C VAL A 182 18.40 3.05 -11.55
N PRO A 183 17.88 2.19 -12.45
CA PRO A 183 18.72 1.37 -13.30
C PRO A 183 19.59 2.28 -14.17
N GLN A 184 20.90 2.25 -13.94
CA GLN A 184 21.89 2.99 -14.72
C GLN A 184 22.07 2.28 -16.06
N VAL A 185 21.32 2.70 -17.09
CA VAL A 185 21.51 2.20 -18.45
C VAL A 185 22.67 2.98 -19.08
N SER A 186 23.87 2.39 -19.04
CA SER A 186 25.02 2.89 -19.79
C SER A 186 25.01 2.29 -21.19
N PHE A 187 24.59 3.08 -22.19
CA PHE A 187 24.92 2.78 -23.57
C PHE A 187 26.38 3.15 -23.78
N GLY A 188 27.28 2.15 -23.73
CA GLY A 188 28.70 2.37 -23.97
C GLY A 188 28.93 3.19 -25.24
N THR A 189 29.88 4.12 -25.17
CA THR A 189 30.32 5.07 -26.21
C THR A 189 30.03 4.58 -27.63
N ILE A 190 28.91 5.01 -28.20
CA ILE A 190 28.63 4.80 -29.62
C ILE A 190 29.50 5.82 -30.37
N GLY A 191 30.66 5.36 -30.82
CA GLY A 191 31.44 5.98 -31.90
C GLY A 191 32.03 7.35 -31.58
N SER A 192 33.11 7.39 -30.81
CA SER A 192 34.14 8.42 -31.02
C SER A 192 34.78 8.18 -32.38
N VAL A 193 34.22 8.79 -33.42
CA VAL A 193 34.88 8.93 -34.72
C VAL A 193 36.11 9.81 -34.53
N ALA A 194 37.29 9.20 -34.61
CA ALA A 194 38.54 9.92 -34.69
C ALA A 194 38.56 10.68 -36.03
N GLY A 195 38.39 12.00 -36.00
CA GLY A 195 38.54 12.81 -37.20
C GLY A 195 37.83 14.16 -37.22
N GLU A 196 37.69 14.87 -36.10
CA GLU A 196 37.23 16.27 -36.17
C GLU A 196 38.45 17.17 -36.48
N GLN A 197 38.66 17.46 -37.76
CA GLN A 197 39.61 18.49 -38.18
C GLN A 197 39.09 19.85 -37.68
N ALA A 198 39.94 20.55 -36.92
CA ALA A 198 39.62 21.88 -36.40
C ALA A 198 39.38 22.88 -37.55
N PRO A 199 38.32 23.71 -37.48
CA PRO A 199 38.10 24.75 -38.49
C PRO A 199 39.20 25.82 -38.42
N PRO A 200 39.62 26.38 -39.58
CA PRO A 200 40.68 27.38 -39.63
C PRO A 200 40.26 28.68 -38.94
N GLN A 201 41.15 29.19 -38.07
CA GLN A 201 40.97 30.46 -37.37
C GLN A 201 41.10 31.63 -38.35
N MET A 202 40.05 32.45 -38.48
CA MET A 202 40.11 33.73 -39.18
C MET A 202 40.52 34.85 -38.23
N GLN A 203 41.54 35.59 -38.62
CA GLN A 203 42.18 36.68 -37.88
C GLN A 203 41.35 37.98 -37.95
N PRO A 204 41.35 38.86 -36.93
CA PRO A 204 40.43 40.00 -36.86
C PRO A 204 40.97 41.24 -37.57
N GLY A 205 40.14 41.87 -38.40
CA GLY A 205 40.45 43.14 -39.07
C GLY A 205 39.22 43.99 -39.35
N ALA A 206 39.03 45.01 -38.49
CA ALA A 206 38.46 46.36 -38.65
C ALA A 206 37.13 46.63 -39.42
N PRO A 207 36.38 47.69 -39.03
CA PRO A 207 34.95 47.84 -39.30
C PRO A 207 34.67 48.64 -40.59
N SER A 208 33.54 48.37 -41.25
CA SER A 208 33.01 49.24 -42.31
C SER A 208 31.49 49.19 -42.34
N SER A 209 30.91 50.38 -42.18
CA SER A 209 29.51 50.77 -42.20
C SER A 209 28.81 50.52 -43.55
N GLY A 210 27.55 50.06 -43.52
CA GLY A 210 26.66 50.06 -44.69
C GLY A 210 25.33 49.35 -44.44
N GLN A 211 24.25 50.12 -44.28
CA GLN A 211 22.87 49.64 -44.19
C GLN A 211 22.41 49.00 -45.52
N ILE A 212 21.71 47.85 -45.49
CA ILE A 212 20.68 47.51 -46.48
C ILE A 212 19.54 46.71 -45.79
N HIS A 213 18.30 47.16 -46.02
CA HIS A 213 17.02 46.60 -45.57
C HIS A 213 16.73 45.18 -46.11
N PRO A 214 16.04 44.30 -45.36
CA PRO A 214 15.35 43.14 -45.92
C PRO A 214 13.90 43.46 -46.31
N GLN A 215 13.61 43.33 -47.60
CA GLN A 215 12.27 43.35 -48.20
C GLN A 215 11.70 41.91 -48.19
N MET A 216 10.48 41.72 -47.68
CA MET A 216 9.76 40.44 -47.74
C MET A 216 9.07 40.24 -49.09
N PRO A 217 9.21 39.09 -49.75
CA PRO A 217 8.34 38.69 -50.86
C PRO A 217 7.27 37.67 -50.42
N GLY A 218 6.00 38.09 -50.53
CA GLY A 218 4.89 37.36 -51.17
C GLY A 218 4.51 35.95 -50.70
N ASP A 219 3.42 35.90 -49.94
CA ASP A 219 2.55 34.74 -49.69
C ASP A 219 1.68 34.45 -50.93
N GLN A 220 1.90 33.30 -51.60
CA GLN A 220 0.89 32.59 -52.42
C GLN A 220 1.30 31.11 -52.56
N GLY A 221 0.48 30.18 -52.04
CA GLY A 221 0.42 28.81 -52.60
C GLY A 221 0.44 27.63 -51.62
N ASN A 222 -0.74 27.31 -51.05
CA ASN A 222 -1.32 25.96 -50.96
C ASN A 222 -0.50 24.83 -50.28
N TYR A 223 -0.57 24.75 -48.95
CA TYR A 223 -0.41 23.47 -48.23
C TYR A 223 -1.78 22.89 -47.89
N GLN A 224 -2.23 21.91 -48.66
CA GLN A 224 -3.30 21.00 -48.27
C GLN A 224 -2.75 20.00 -47.23
N ALA A 225 -3.36 19.96 -46.05
CA ALA A 225 -3.07 18.95 -45.05
C ALA A 225 -3.50 17.55 -45.55
N PRO A 226 -2.68 16.51 -45.36
CA PRO A 226 -3.07 15.15 -45.70
C PRO A 226 -4.24 14.66 -44.80
N PRO A 227 -5.19 13.87 -45.32
CA PRO A 227 -6.30 13.36 -44.53
C PRO A 227 -5.80 12.42 -43.43
N GLN A 228 -6.19 12.70 -42.18
CA GLN A 228 -6.01 11.79 -41.06
C GLN A 228 -6.87 10.55 -41.28
N GLN A 229 -6.26 9.46 -41.71
CA GLN A 229 -6.85 8.14 -41.59
C GLN A 229 -6.68 7.69 -40.15
N ILE A 230 -7.81 7.53 -39.45
CA ILE A 230 -7.89 7.02 -38.09
C ILE A 230 -7.96 5.49 -38.18
N PRO A 231 -6.95 4.73 -37.74
CA PRO A 231 -7.07 3.29 -37.61
C PRO A 231 -7.59 2.97 -36.20
N GLY A 232 -8.82 2.47 -36.11
CA GLY A 232 -9.31 1.68 -34.97
C GLY A 232 -9.74 2.49 -33.74
N GLY A 233 -11.05 2.76 -33.63
CA GLY A 233 -11.67 3.14 -32.36
C GLY A 233 -11.78 1.93 -31.43
N TYR A 234 -11.36 2.09 -30.18
CA TYR A 234 -11.72 1.16 -29.11
C TYR A 234 -13.21 1.27 -28.83
N GLN A 235 -13.97 0.24 -29.18
CA GLN A 235 -15.36 0.08 -28.75
C GLN A 235 -15.37 -0.29 -27.27
N GLN A 236 -15.97 0.58 -26.46
CA GLN A 236 -16.40 0.27 -25.09
C GLN A 236 -17.33 -0.95 -25.12
N PRO A 237 -17.15 -1.97 -24.26
CA PRO A 237 -18.20 -2.95 -24.02
C PRO A 237 -19.44 -2.23 -23.52
N GLY A 238 -20.54 -2.31 -24.28
CA GLY A 238 -21.81 -1.69 -23.93
C GLY A 238 -22.30 -2.18 -22.57
N GLN A 239 -22.66 -1.23 -21.70
CA GLN A 239 -23.44 -1.52 -20.51
C GLN A 239 -24.82 -2.03 -20.95
N PRO A 240 -25.35 -3.12 -20.36
CA PRO A 240 -26.71 -3.53 -20.65
C PRO A 240 -27.70 -2.45 -20.15
N PRO A 241 -28.78 -2.18 -20.89
CA PRO A 241 -29.75 -1.15 -20.51
C PRO A 241 -30.51 -1.57 -19.24
N TYR A 242 -30.58 -0.66 -18.26
CA TYR A 242 -31.54 -0.73 -17.17
C TYR A 242 -32.95 -0.56 -17.74
N GLN A 243 -33.62 -1.69 -18.02
CA GLN A 243 -35.07 -1.71 -18.17
C GLN A 243 -35.70 -1.75 -16.77
N GLY A 244 -36.37 -0.66 -16.40
CA GLY A 244 -37.23 -0.65 -15.22
C GLY A 244 -38.42 -1.60 -15.42
N GLN A 245 -38.58 -2.57 -14.53
CA GLN A 245 -39.85 -3.25 -14.32
C GLN A 245 -40.50 -2.76 -13.02
N PRO A 246 -41.82 -2.54 -13.00
CA PRO A 246 -42.56 -2.11 -11.82
C PRO A 246 -42.69 -3.26 -10.81
N GLY A 247 -42.83 -2.88 -9.55
CA GLY A 247 -42.43 -3.69 -8.41
C GLY A 247 -43.29 -4.92 -8.08
N GLN A 248 -42.72 -5.72 -7.18
CA GLN A 248 -43.44 -6.42 -6.11
C GLN A 248 -42.54 -6.44 -4.87
N TYR A 249 -42.88 -5.64 -3.87
CA TYR A 249 -42.41 -5.84 -2.51
C TYR A 249 -43.18 -7.04 -1.94
N GLN A 250 -42.58 -8.23 -1.98
CA GLN A 250 -43.00 -9.33 -1.11
C GLN A 250 -42.11 -9.33 0.13
N GLY A 251 -42.77 -9.14 1.28
CA GLY A 251 -42.13 -8.96 2.57
C GLY A 251 -41.24 -10.13 2.96
N GLN A 252 -40.09 -9.79 3.56
CA GLN A 252 -39.34 -10.75 4.36
C GLN A 252 -40.10 -10.98 5.68
N PRO A 253 -40.25 -12.24 6.14
CA PRO A 253 -40.85 -12.52 7.43
C PRO A 253 -39.97 -12.00 8.57
N PRO A 254 -40.55 -11.59 9.71
CA PRO A 254 -39.79 -11.11 10.85
C PRO A 254 -38.94 -12.25 11.42
N TYR A 255 -37.70 -11.92 11.82
CA TYR A 255 -36.88 -12.77 12.66
C TYR A 255 -37.68 -13.11 13.94
N GLN A 256 -38.21 -14.32 14.00
CA GLN A 256 -38.72 -14.90 15.24
C GLN A 256 -37.52 -15.28 16.10
N GLY A 257 -37.31 -14.53 17.18
CA GLY A 257 -36.42 -14.92 18.25
C GLY A 257 -36.95 -16.18 18.94
N GLN A 258 -36.04 -17.12 19.23
CA GLN A 258 -36.27 -18.12 20.28
C GLN A 258 -35.40 -17.81 21.50
N PRO A 259 -35.94 -18.02 22.72
CA PRO A 259 -35.40 -17.46 23.95
C PRO A 259 -34.36 -18.40 24.59
N GLY A 260 -33.22 -17.82 24.99
CA GLY A 260 -32.20 -18.48 25.80
C GLY A 260 -31.71 -17.54 26.90
N GLN A 261 -32.50 -17.45 27.98
CA GLN A 261 -32.10 -17.23 29.38
C GLN A 261 -30.83 -16.39 29.65
N TYR A 262 -30.97 -15.05 29.70
CA TYR A 262 -30.09 -14.22 30.52
C TYR A 262 -30.80 -13.93 31.83
N GLN A 263 -30.27 -14.43 32.93
CA GLN A 263 -30.74 -14.11 34.27
C GLN A 263 -29.55 -13.55 35.07
N GLY A 264 -29.63 -12.27 35.41
CA GLY A 264 -28.92 -11.70 36.56
C GLY A 264 -27.91 -10.60 36.27
N GLU A 265 -28.38 -9.35 36.31
CA GLU A 265 -27.65 -8.18 36.81
C GLU A 265 -28.48 -7.62 37.99
N PRO A 266 -27.99 -6.73 38.90
CA PRO A 266 -26.61 -6.31 39.24
C PRO A 266 -26.44 -6.25 40.81
N PRO A 267 -25.48 -5.56 41.49
CA PRO A 267 -25.32 -4.09 41.44
C PRO A 267 -23.89 -3.52 41.53
N VAL A 268 -23.84 -2.24 41.18
CA VAL A 268 -22.84 -1.21 41.49
C VAL A 268 -22.41 -1.24 42.97
N GLY A 269 -21.10 -1.17 43.24
CA GLY A 269 -20.53 -1.02 44.58
C GLY A 269 -19.12 -0.45 44.52
N GLY A 270 -18.86 0.63 45.28
CA GLY A 270 -17.64 1.45 45.24
C GLY A 270 -16.36 0.76 45.74
N PRO A 271 -15.25 1.51 45.83
CA PRO A 271 -13.95 0.96 46.18
C PRO A 271 -13.94 0.46 47.64
N PRO A 272 -13.27 -0.67 47.94
CA PRO A 272 -13.19 -1.19 49.30
C PRO A 272 -12.39 -0.23 50.20
N ALA A 273 -13.07 0.34 51.19
CA ALA A 273 -12.46 0.95 52.35
C ALA A 273 -12.03 -0.15 53.34
N GLY A 274 -10.80 -0.08 53.84
CA GLY A 274 -10.39 -0.81 55.04
C GLY A 274 -9.13 -1.65 54.89
N SER A 275 -7.96 -1.01 55.06
CA SER A 275 -6.79 -1.58 55.75
C SER A 275 -5.90 -0.44 56.25
N PRO A 276 -5.32 -0.56 57.45
CA PRO A 276 -4.95 0.59 58.29
C PRO A 276 -3.69 1.34 57.83
N ALA A 277 -3.67 2.63 58.17
CA ALA A 277 -2.56 3.55 57.94
C ALA A 277 -1.27 3.09 58.64
N PRO A 278 -0.09 3.25 58.00
CA PRO A 278 1.19 3.24 58.71
C PRO A 278 1.33 4.55 59.51
N GLN A 279 1.53 4.41 60.83
CA GLN A 279 1.91 5.52 61.71
C GLN A 279 3.34 5.96 61.40
N ASP A 280 3.51 7.26 61.17
CA ASP A 280 4.80 7.93 61.21
C ASP A 280 5.42 7.87 62.61
N GLY A 281 6.70 7.49 62.67
CA GLY A 281 7.58 7.87 63.78
C GLY A 281 8.44 6.75 64.37
N GLN A 282 9.63 6.49 63.79
CA GLN A 282 10.94 6.56 64.47
C GLN A 282 12.12 6.16 63.54
N PRO A 283 13.36 6.64 63.82
CA PRO A 283 14.40 6.95 62.83
C PRO A 283 15.46 5.82 62.63
N PRO A 284 16.52 6.01 61.81
CA PRO A 284 17.16 4.94 61.05
C PRO A 284 18.21 4.16 61.85
N PHE A 285 18.36 2.87 61.53
CA PHE A 285 19.53 2.10 61.92
C PHE A 285 20.25 1.52 60.70
N THR A 286 21.55 1.68 60.78
CA THR A 286 22.64 1.41 59.85
C THR A 286 23.16 -0.03 59.94
N GLY A 287 23.76 -0.53 58.85
CA GLY A 287 24.68 -1.68 58.82
C GLY A 287 23.98 -3.01 58.52
N GLY A 288 24.51 -3.93 57.72
CA GLY A 288 25.84 -4.11 57.14
C GLY A 288 25.99 -5.62 56.86
N GLN A 289 26.84 -5.94 55.88
CA GLN A 289 27.19 -7.26 55.31
C GLN A 289 26.34 -7.71 54.12
#